data_AF-A0A7V1HZD3-F1
#
_entry.id   AF-A0A7V1HZD3-F1
#
_cell.length_a   1.000
_cell.length_b   1.000
_cell.length_c   1.000
_cell.angle_alpha   90.00
_cell.angle_beta   90.00
_cell.angle_gamma   90.00
#
_symmetry.space_group_name_H-M   'P 1'
#
loop_
_entity.id
_entity.type
_entity.pdbx_description
1 polymer ?
#
loop_
_entity_poly.entity_id
_entity_poly.type
_entity_poly.pdbx_seq_one_letter_code
_entity_poly.pdbx_strand_id
1 'polypeptide(L)' 'MAWRVKLRPSVIKELNKLPKPAQERILIFLESLPTDPRSKGKAIKTGKNEPPMWRYRAGDYRIVCYL' A
#
# COMPACT_ATOMS: atom_id res chain seq x y z
N MET A 1 -18.44 -0.33 -3.69
CA MET A 1 -17.63 -1.47 -4.18
C MET A 1 -16.30 -1.46 -3.44
N ALA A 2 -15.87 -2.57 -2.85
CA ALA A 2 -14.60 -2.65 -2.14
C ALA A 2 -13.48 -3.05 -3.11
N TRP A 3 -12.30 -2.43 -2.99
CA TRP A 3 -11.14 -2.78 -3.82
C TRP A 3 -10.50 -4.07 -3.33
N ARG A 4 -9.99 -4.87 -4.27
CA ARG A 4 -9.25 -6.09 -3.95
C ARG A 4 -7.76 -5.79 -3.91
N VAL A 5 -7.19 -5.78 -2.70
CA VAL A 5 -5.74 -5.67 -2.51
C VAL A 5 -5.08 -7.01 -2.84
N LYS A 6 -4.06 -7.00 -3.70
CA LYS A 6 -3.20 -8.16 -3.97
C LYS A 6 -1.76 -7.82 -3.57
N LEU A 7 -1.18 -8.66 -2.72
CA LEU A 7 0.21 -8.52 -2.30
C LEU A 7 1.12 -9.38 -3.19
N ARG A 8 2.23 -8.81 -3.63
CA ARG A 8 3.28 -9.60 -4.32
C ARG A 8 3.99 -10.50 -3.30
N PRO A 9 4.51 -11.67 -3.72
CA PRO A 9 5.30 -12.53 -2.83
C PRO A 9 6.49 -11.83 -2.18
N SER A 10 7.13 -10.89 -2.89
CA SER A 10 8.21 -10.05 -2.33
C SER A 10 7.72 -9.18 -1.17
N VAL A 11 6.54 -8.58 -1.29
CA VAL A 11 5.93 -7.72 -0.26
C VAL A 11 5.59 -8.53 0.99
N ILE A 12 5.14 -9.78 0.85
CA ILE A 12 4.90 -10.66 2.00
C ILE A 12 6.21 -10.91 2.77
N LYS A 13 7.32 -11.16 2.06
CA LYS A 13 8.64 -11.34 2.69
C LYS A 13 9.12 -10.06 3.38
N GLU A 14 8.90 -8.90 2.79
CA GLU A 14 9.24 -7.61 3.40
C GLU A 14 8.40 -7.31 4.63
N LEU A 15 7.09 -7.56 4.57
CA LEU A 15 6.17 -7.41 5.69
C LEU A 15 6.59 -8.29 6.88
N ASN A 16 6.94 -9.55 6.61
CA ASN A 16 7.38 -10.49 7.65
C ASN A 16 8.69 -10.10 8.35
N LYS A 17 9.51 -9.20 7.75
CA LYS A 17 10.72 -8.66 8.40
C LYS A 17 10.41 -7.56 9.41
N LEU A 18 9.19 -6.99 9.38
CA LEU A 18 8.80 -5.92 10.29
C LEU A 18 8.39 -6.48 11.66
N PRO A 19 8.49 -5.70 12.74
CA PRO A 19 7.91 -6.07 14.03
C PRO A 19 6.40 -6.30 13.92
N LYS A 20 5.83 -7.22 14.74
CA LYS A 20 4.38 -7.52 14.72
C LYS A 20 3.47 -6.28 14.75
N PRO A 21 3.71 -5.26 15.60
CA PRO A 21 2.86 -4.06 15.62
C PRO A 21 2.88 -3.26 14.31
N ALA A 22 3.99 -3.31 13.57
CA ALA A 22 4.10 -2.67 12.26
C ALA A 22 3.32 -3.43 11.20
N GLN A 23 3.39 -4.77 11.24
CA GLN A 23 2.62 -5.62 10.33
C GLN A 23 1.11 -5.39 10.49
N GLU A 24 0.62 -5.45 11.73
CA GLU A 24 -0.79 -5.21 12.06
C GLU A 24 -1.26 -3.83 11.59
N ARG A 25 -0.47 -2.78 11.86
CA ARG A 25 -0.78 -1.42 11.41
C ARG A 25 -0.91 -1.32 9.89
N ILE A 26 -0.04 -2.00 9.13
CA ILE A 26 -0.09 -2.02 7.67
C ILE A 26 -1.33 -2.76 7.18
N LEU A 27 -1.65 -3.92 7.75
CA LEU A 27 -2.81 -4.71 7.37
C LEU A 27 -4.12 -3.98 7.67
N ILE A 28 -4.27 -3.43 8.88
CA ILE A 28 -5.43 -2.60 9.26
C ILE A 28 -5.56 -1.40 8.33
N PHE A 29 -4.45 -0.76 7.96
CA PHE A 29 -4.49 0.35 7.01
C PHE A 29 -5.04 -0.09 5.65
N LEU A 30 -4.57 -1.22 5.12
CA LEU A 30 -5.03 -1.76 3.83
C LEU A 30 -6.52 -2.14 3.86
N GLU A 31 -7.01 -2.69 4.97
CA GLU A 31 -8.43 -3.00 5.17
C GLU A 31 -9.29 -1.74 5.30
N SER A 32 -8.72 -0.65 5.84
CA SER A 32 -9.40 0.64 5.99
C SER A 32 -9.47 1.48 4.71
N LEU A 33 -8.97 0.96 3.57
CA LEU A 33 -9.00 1.68 2.31
C LEU A 33 -10.44 1.89 1.83
N PRO A 34 -10.82 3.12 1.46
CA PRO A 34 -12.16 3.42 1.00
C PRO A 34 -12.41 2.86 -0.41
N THR A 35 -13.67 2.96 -0.86
CA THR A 35 -14.07 2.65 -2.25
C THR A 35 -13.35 3.48 -3.30
N ASP A 36 -12.68 4.58 -2.95
CA ASP A 36 -11.69 5.19 -3.84
C ASP A 36 -10.34 5.29 -3.11
N PRO A 37 -9.42 4.32 -3.29
CA PRO A 37 -8.14 4.31 -2.58
C PRO A 37 -7.30 5.52 -2.94
N ARG A 38 -7.52 6.17 -4.10
CA ARG A 38 -6.78 7.39 -4.50
C ARG A 38 -6.92 8.51 -3.48
N SER A 39 -8.05 8.57 -2.79
CA SER A 39 -8.35 9.61 -1.77
C SER A 39 -7.42 9.57 -0.55
N LYS A 40 -6.90 8.40 -0.17
CA LYS A 40 -6.00 8.23 0.98
C LYS A 40 -4.52 8.28 0.64
N GLY A 41 -4.19 8.31 -0.64
CA GLY A 41 -2.81 8.25 -1.13
C GLY A 41 -2.39 9.52 -1.87
N LYS A 42 -1.10 9.61 -2.18
CA LYS A 42 -0.58 10.58 -3.13
C LYS A 42 -0.03 9.86 -4.35
N ALA A 43 -0.40 10.33 -5.53
CA ALA A 43 0.22 9.88 -6.77
C ALA A 43 1.73 10.20 -6.75
N ILE A 44 2.53 9.25 -7.20
CA ILE A 44 3.97 9.38 -7.36
C ILE A 44 4.24 9.63 -8.85
N LYS A 45 5.19 10.51 -9.15
CA LYS A 45 5.69 10.65 -10.53
C LYS A 45 6.45 9.39 -10.90
N THR A 46 5.95 8.67 -11.89
CA THR A 46 6.60 7.49 -12.46
C THR A 46 7.18 7.84 -13.83
N GLY A 47 8.10 7.02 -14.34
CA GLY A 47 8.68 7.23 -15.66
C GLY A 47 7.63 7.16 -16.78
N LYS A 48 7.98 7.65 -17.98
CA LYS A 48 7.09 7.71 -19.15
C LYS A 48 6.43 6.37 -19.52
N ASN A 49 7.05 5.25 -19.16
CA ASN A 49 6.62 3.89 -19.48
C ASN A 49 6.22 3.07 -18.24
N GLU A 50 6.02 3.71 -17.09
CA GLU A 50 5.67 3.02 -15.84
C GLU A 50 4.22 3.29 -15.44
N PRO A 51 3.50 2.29 -14.91
CA PRO A 51 2.15 2.49 -14.42
C PRO A 51 2.13 3.53 -13.30
N PRO A 52 1.09 4.36 -13.21
CA PRO A 52 1.00 5.37 -12.16
C PRO A 52 0.98 4.68 -10.80
N MET A 53 1.88 5.11 -9.92
CA MET A 53 2.00 4.58 -8.57
C MET A 53 1.36 5.51 -7.55
N TRP A 54 0.80 4.91 -6.52
CA TRP A 54 0.29 5.59 -5.33
C TRP A 54 1.15 5.25 -4.13
N ARG A 55 1.40 6.26 -3.30
CA ARG A 55 2.01 6.13 -2.00
C ARG A 55 0.98 6.39 -0.91
N TYR A 56 0.91 5.46 0.04
CA TYR A 56 0.16 5.59 1.27
C TYR A 56 1.09 5.69 2.48
N ARG A 57 0.60 6.28 3.57
CA ARG A 57 1.32 6.35 4.84
C ARG A 57 0.55 5.56 5.91
N ALA A 58 1.22 4.59 6.51
CA ALA A 58 0.72 3.78 7.62
C ALA A 58 1.66 3.93 8.82
N GLY A 59 1.47 5.01 9.60
CA GLY A 59 2.40 5.40 10.67
C GLY A 59 3.78 5.81 10.10
N ASP A 60 4.81 5.06 10.47
CA ASP A 60 6.20 5.27 10.02
C ASP A 60 6.50 4.58 8.69
N TYR A 61 5.61 3.70 8.23
CA TYR A 61 5.77 2.93 7.01
C TYR A 61 5.09 3.61 5.82
N ARG A 62 5.67 3.38 4.64
CA ARG A 62 5.10 3.82 3.36
C ARG A 62 4.75 2.59 2.55
N ILE A 63 3.53 2.55 2.03
CA ILE A 63 3.06 1.48 1.14
C ILE A 63 3.04 2.08 -0.25
N VAL A 64 3.65 1.39 -1.21
CA VAL A 64 3.65 1.81 -2.62
C VAL A 64 2.96 0.72 -3.43
N CYS A 65 1.97 1.11 -4.24
CA CYS A 65 1.30 0.20 -5.17
C CYS A 65 0.95 0.93 -6.46
N TYR A 66 0.67 0.16 -7.51
CA TYR A 66 -0.06 0.65 -8.67
C TYR A 66 -1.56 0.38 -8.45
N LEU A 67 -2.42 1.20 -9.05
CA LEU A 67 -3.88 1.01 -9.05
C LEU A 67 -4.34 0.42 -10.39
#